data_AF-A0A945HAZ1-F1
#
_entry.id   AF-A0A945HAZ1-F1
#
_cell.length_a   1.000
_cell.length_b   1.000
_cell.length_c   1.000
_cell.angle_alpha   90.00
_cell.angle_beta   90.00
_cell.angle_gamma   90.00
#
_symmetry.space_group_name_H-M   'P 1'
#
loop_
_entity.id
_entity.type
_entity.pdbx_description
1 polymer ?
#
loop_
_entity_poly.entity_id
_entity_poly.type
_entity_poly.pdbx_seq_one_letter_code
_entity_poly.pdbx_strand_id
1 'polypeptide(L)'
;MTVSQPAFNASNSIIVRLNIDNKIGMLASVTQTISEMHGVVGAIDLVQPEAGVLVRDISIFTHDPDHSDQIVTAIKNLPGVEFINFSDRTFLIHLGGKICIQNRIPVKTRDDLSMAYTPGVARICMDIYEDPEDAYKLTIKGNTVAVISDGTAVLGLGDIGPKAAMPVMEGKAMLFKEFANIDAWPICLDTTDTEEIIQTVKAIAPGFGAINLEDISAPRCFEIERRLRKELDIPVFHDDQHGTAVVTTAALINALKFVDKKVEDIKVVVSGAGAAGTACSKMILQLGVKNLIGCDSKGAIHPKRNDLNSSKRWFADSTNPNHNSGTLKDVIAGADVFVGVSAPNVINQEDVKCMGKDPIVFAMSNPDPEISPDEALPLVAVMATGRSDYPNQINNVLCFPGIFRGALDCQASTINEEMKLATAHAIAGTVKESHLCADYIIPSVFDSSVAPKIAKAVRDAAIKTGVARKKRS
;
A
#
# COMPACT_ATOMS: atom_id res chain seq x y z
N MET A 1 10.30 33.71 -10.24
CA MET A 1 9.77 33.24 -8.95
C MET A 1 8.49 32.48 -9.24
N THR A 2 8.61 31.19 -9.53
CA THR A 2 7.44 30.30 -9.60
C THR A 2 7.01 30.05 -8.17
N VAL A 3 5.88 30.62 -7.78
CA VAL A 3 5.20 30.24 -6.54
C VAL A 3 4.97 28.73 -6.65
N SER A 4 5.57 27.95 -5.75
CA SER A 4 5.21 26.54 -5.60
C SER A 4 3.77 26.53 -5.11
N GLN A 5 2.81 26.47 -6.03
CA GLN A 5 1.44 26.15 -5.65
C GLN A 5 1.51 24.76 -4.99
N PRO A 6 0.97 24.57 -3.78
CA PRO A 6 0.82 23.23 -3.26
C PRO A 6 0.01 22.42 -4.29
N ALA A 7 0.51 21.25 -4.65
CA ALA A 7 -0.15 20.37 -5.60
C ALA A 7 -1.57 20.07 -5.06
N PHE A 8 -2.60 20.54 -5.77
CA PHE A 8 -3.99 20.31 -5.37
C PHE A 8 -4.28 18.81 -5.35
N ASN A 9 -4.72 18.29 -4.21
CA ASN A 9 -5.02 16.87 -4.02
C ASN A 9 -6.53 16.63 -4.09
N ALA A 10 -6.97 15.71 -4.94
CA ALA A 10 -8.38 15.34 -5.06
C ALA A 10 -8.97 14.79 -3.74
N SER A 11 -8.15 14.26 -2.83
CA SER A 11 -8.61 13.82 -1.50
C SER A 11 -9.16 14.95 -0.64
N ASN A 12 -8.72 16.19 -0.90
CA ASN A 12 -9.16 17.40 -0.21
C ASN A 12 -9.98 18.22 -1.20
N SER A 13 -11.20 17.76 -1.48
CA SER A 13 -12.12 18.47 -2.37
C SER A 13 -13.58 18.28 -1.97
N ILE A 14 -14.36 19.33 -2.18
CA ILE A 14 -15.78 19.38 -1.85
C ILE A 14 -16.62 19.61 -3.11
N ILE A 15 -17.88 19.22 -3.04
CA ILE A 15 -18.94 19.65 -3.98
C ILE A 15 -19.88 20.53 -3.18
N VAL A 16 -20.06 21.78 -3.63
CA VAL A 16 -21.08 22.67 -3.07
C VAL A 16 -22.27 22.73 -4.02
N ARG A 17 -23.48 22.59 -3.47
CA ARG A 17 -24.72 22.79 -4.22
C ARG A 17 -25.30 24.15 -3.89
N LEU A 18 -25.50 24.96 -4.91
CA LEU A 18 -25.92 26.35 -4.79
C LEU A 18 -27.12 26.64 -5.68
N ASN A 19 -28.06 27.40 -5.13
CA ASN A 19 -29.07 28.14 -5.88
C ASN A 19 -28.48 29.49 -6.27
N ILE A 20 -28.22 29.71 -7.56
CA ILE A 20 -27.61 30.93 -8.06
C ILE A 20 -28.64 31.71 -8.89
N ASP A 21 -28.89 32.96 -8.53
CA ASP A 21 -29.75 33.86 -9.33
C ASP A 21 -29.35 33.79 -10.82
N ASN A 22 -30.33 33.62 -11.71
CA ASN A 22 -30.10 33.56 -13.15
C ASN A 22 -29.89 34.97 -13.75
N LYS A 23 -28.83 35.65 -13.29
CA LYS A 23 -28.42 36.98 -13.72
C LYS A 23 -26.97 36.92 -14.23
N ILE A 24 -26.63 37.81 -15.16
CA ILE A 24 -25.28 37.93 -15.71
C ILE A 24 -24.30 38.23 -14.57
N GLY A 25 -23.19 37.49 -14.51
CA GLY A 25 -22.12 37.70 -13.52
C GLY A 25 -22.25 36.93 -12.22
N MET A 26 -23.42 36.31 -11.93
CA MET A 26 -23.62 35.59 -10.66
C MET A 26 -22.75 34.35 -10.50
N LEU A 27 -22.58 33.57 -11.56
CA LEU A 27 -21.63 32.45 -11.53
C LEU A 27 -20.18 32.96 -11.39
N ALA A 28 -19.86 34.07 -12.05
CA ALA A 28 -18.54 34.67 -11.98
C ALA A 28 -18.20 35.12 -10.55
N SER A 29 -19.14 35.74 -9.82
CA SER A 29 -18.93 36.12 -8.42
C SER A 29 -18.65 34.92 -7.52
N VAL A 30 -19.38 33.81 -7.71
CA VAL A 30 -19.11 32.57 -6.96
C VAL A 30 -17.70 32.04 -7.25
N THR A 31 -17.32 31.89 -8.53
CA THR A 31 -15.99 31.40 -8.90
C THR A 31 -14.86 32.34 -8.48
N GLN A 32 -15.14 33.65 -8.47
CA GLN A 32 -14.20 34.67 -8.01
C GLN A 32 -13.97 34.54 -6.50
N THR A 33 -15.03 34.43 -5.69
CA THR A 33 -14.90 34.23 -4.24
C THR A 33 -14.13 32.95 -3.90
N ILE A 34 -14.37 31.86 -4.63
CA ILE A 34 -13.59 30.62 -4.46
C ILE A 34 -12.10 30.88 -4.73
N SER A 35 -11.80 31.60 -5.81
CA SER A 35 -10.41 31.90 -6.20
C SER A 35 -9.71 32.89 -5.25
N GLU A 36 -10.44 33.89 -4.74
CA GLU A 36 -9.95 34.86 -3.74
C GLU A 36 -9.61 34.18 -2.42
N MET A 37 -10.34 33.13 -2.07
CA MET A 37 -10.05 32.26 -0.93
C MET A 37 -8.95 31.23 -1.23
N HIS A 38 -8.31 31.27 -2.40
CA HIS A 38 -7.30 30.31 -2.84
C HIS A 38 -7.81 28.86 -3.06
N GLY A 39 -9.12 28.69 -3.24
CA GLY A 39 -9.70 27.44 -3.75
C GLY A 39 -9.56 27.34 -5.27
N VAL A 40 -9.43 26.11 -5.78
CA VAL A 40 -9.44 25.87 -7.23
C VAL A 40 -10.79 25.31 -7.65
N VAL A 41 -11.43 26.02 -8.58
CA VAL A 41 -12.69 25.59 -9.17
C VAL A 41 -12.44 24.40 -10.10
N GLY A 42 -13.14 23.30 -9.83
CA GLY A 42 -13.19 22.12 -10.68
C GLY A 42 -14.39 22.14 -11.63
N ALA A 43 -15.11 21.02 -11.70
CA ALA A 43 -16.33 20.92 -12.51
C ALA A 43 -17.45 21.84 -11.98
N ILE A 44 -18.23 22.41 -12.90
CA ILE A 44 -19.44 23.18 -12.64
C ILE A 44 -20.58 22.54 -13.42
N ASP A 45 -21.48 21.87 -12.73
CA ASP A 45 -22.57 21.12 -13.33
C ASP A 45 -23.90 21.81 -13.06
N LEU A 46 -24.72 21.97 -14.09
CA LEU A 46 -26.10 22.44 -13.93
C LEU A 46 -26.97 21.25 -13.53
N VAL A 47 -27.47 21.27 -12.30
CA VAL A 47 -28.34 20.20 -11.76
C VAL A 47 -29.76 20.39 -12.25
N GLN A 48 -30.29 21.61 -12.11
CA GLN A 48 -31.66 21.93 -12.46
C GLN A 48 -31.80 23.44 -12.75
N PRO A 49 -32.45 23.83 -13.85
CA PRO A 49 -32.90 25.20 -14.05
C PRO A 49 -34.27 25.41 -13.37
N GLU A 50 -34.41 26.50 -12.63
CA GLU A 50 -35.68 26.93 -12.01
C GLU A 50 -36.04 28.36 -12.46
N ALA A 51 -37.27 28.78 -12.19
CA ALA A 51 -37.72 30.12 -12.58
C ALA A 51 -36.93 31.21 -11.84
N GLY A 52 -35.96 31.82 -12.52
CA GLY A 52 -35.12 32.89 -11.98
C GLY A 52 -33.85 32.45 -11.25
N VAL A 53 -33.62 31.14 -11.09
CA VAL A 53 -32.49 30.57 -10.36
C VAL A 53 -31.93 29.36 -11.11
N LEU A 54 -30.62 29.12 -11.02
CA LEU A 54 -29.95 27.93 -11.53
C LEU A 54 -29.35 27.15 -10.35
N VAL A 55 -29.77 25.90 -10.18
CA VAL A 55 -29.15 24.97 -9.22
C VAL A 55 -27.87 24.42 -9.84
N ARG A 56 -26.72 24.67 -9.21
CA ARG A 56 -25.42 24.18 -9.68
C ARG A 56 -24.66 23.44 -8.60
N ASP A 57 -24.00 22.37 -9.02
CA ASP A 57 -22.96 21.70 -8.25
C ASP A 57 -21.60 22.24 -8.72
N ILE A 58 -20.78 22.69 -7.77
CA ILE A 58 -19.43 23.19 -8.05
C ILE A 58 -18.43 22.37 -7.25
N SER A 59 -17.54 21.68 -7.95
CA SER A 59 -16.40 21.01 -7.32
C SER A 59 -15.32 22.02 -6.98
N ILE A 60 -14.77 21.95 -5.78
CA ILE A 60 -13.75 22.87 -5.28
C ILE A 60 -12.62 22.06 -4.66
N PHE A 61 -11.40 22.23 -5.16
CA PHE A 61 -10.21 21.68 -4.54
C PHE A 61 -9.74 22.61 -3.42
N THR A 62 -9.52 22.04 -2.25
CA THR A 62 -9.12 22.74 -1.03
C THR A 62 -7.76 22.19 -0.55
N HIS A 63 -7.14 22.84 0.44
CA HIS A 63 -5.85 22.36 0.96
C HIS A 63 -6.07 21.41 2.14
N ASP A 64 -7.07 21.66 2.97
CA ASP A 64 -7.49 20.82 4.10
C ASP A 64 -8.99 21.04 4.43
N PRO A 65 -9.55 20.34 5.44
CA PRO A 65 -10.94 20.51 5.88
C PRO A 65 -11.30 21.93 6.35
N ASP A 66 -10.40 22.61 7.06
CA ASP A 66 -10.65 23.96 7.59
C ASP A 66 -10.78 24.98 6.43
N HIS A 67 -9.99 24.81 5.38
CA HIS A 67 -10.10 25.60 4.15
C HIS A 67 -11.46 25.46 3.47
N SER A 68 -11.97 24.23 3.39
CA SER A 68 -13.32 23.98 2.85
C SER A 68 -14.37 24.74 3.62
N ASP A 69 -14.30 24.74 4.96
CA ASP A 69 -15.26 25.47 5.81
C ASP A 69 -15.18 26.98 5.60
N GLN A 70 -13.97 27.53 5.43
CA GLN A 70 -13.76 28.95 5.12
C GLN A 70 -14.38 29.33 3.76
N ILE A 71 -14.13 28.54 2.71
CA ILE A 71 -14.71 28.76 1.38
C ILE A 71 -16.24 28.66 1.43
N VAL A 72 -16.78 27.63 2.08
CA VAL A 72 -18.23 27.44 2.24
C VAL A 72 -18.85 28.63 2.97
N THR A 73 -18.19 29.14 4.02
CA THR A 73 -18.65 30.32 4.76
C THR A 73 -18.65 31.57 3.88
N ALA A 74 -17.61 31.77 3.07
CA ALA A 74 -17.54 32.90 2.13
C ALA A 74 -18.67 32.84 1.07
N ILE A 75 -18.92 31.65 0.50
CA ILE A 75 -19.99 31.44 -0.49
C ILE A 75 -21.37 31.69 0.13
N LYS A 76 -21.62 31.24 1.36
CA LYS A 76 -22.89 31.47 2.08
C LYS A 76 -23.24 32.95 2.26
N ASN A 77 -22.23 33.84 2.25
CA ASN A 77 -22.41 35.28 2.42
C ASN A 77 -22.59 36.04 1.09
N LEU A 78 -22.59 35.34 -0.05
CA LEU A 78 -22.74 35.98 -1.36
C LEU A 78 -24.20 36.40 -1.62
N PRO A 79 -24.46 37.68 -1.96
CA PRO A 79 -25.79 38.12 -2.38
C PRO A 79 -26.22 37.38 -3.65
N GLY A 80 -27.50 36.97 -3.74
CA GLY A 80 -28.04 36.26 -4.91
C GLY A 80 -27.57 34.81 -5.04
N VAL A 81 -26.94 34.27 -4.00
CA VAL A 81 -26.58 32.86 -3.87
C VAL A 81 -27.23 32.31 -2.61
N GLU A 82 -28.02 31.26 -2.75
CA GLU A 82 -28.52 30.47 -1.63
C GLU A 82 -27.71 29.16 -1.57
N PHE A 83 -27.09 28.90 -0.42
CA PHE A 83 -26.34 27.68 -0.19
C PHE A 83 -27.29 26.54 0.20
N ILE A 84 -27.25 25.42 -0.52
CA ILE A 84 -28.09 24.25 -0.24
C ILE A 84 -27.35 23.27 0.66
N ASN A 85 -26.22 22.74 0.19
CA ASN A 85 -25.37 21.84 0.97
C ASN A 85 -23.92 21.85 0.45
N PHE A 86 -23.04 21.21 1.22
CA PHE A 86 -21.73 20.78 0.72
C PHE A 86 -21.54 19.30 1.03
N SER A 87 -20.68 18.64 0.27
CA SER A 87 -20.30 17.26 0.49
C SER A 87 -18.82 17.09 0.20
N ASP A 88 -18.10 16.47 1.14
CA ASP A 88 -16.72 16.07 0.94
C ASP A 88 -16.67 14.88 -0.03
N ARG A 89 -15.88 14.99 -1.11
CA ARG A 89 -15.83 13.98 -2.17
C ARG A 89 -15.24 12.65 -1.68
N THR A 90 -14.34 12.68 -0.70
CA THR A 90 -13.79 11.47 -0.07
C THR A 90 -14.87 10.77 0.77
N PHE A 91 -15.71 11.53 1.49
CA PHE A 91 -16.83 10.95 2.23
C PHE A 91 -17.90 10.39 1.30
N LEU A 92 -18.19 11.07 0.18
CA LEU A 92 -19.17 10.59 -0.80
C LEU A 92 -18.83 9.21 -1.35
N ILE A 93 -17.56 8.94 -1.69
CA ILE A 93 -17.15 7.61 -2.18
C ILE A 93 -17.19 6.52 -1.10
N HIS A 94 -17.37 6.88 0.18
CA HIS A 94 -17.48 5.94 1.30
C HIS A 94 -18.93 5.68 1.75
N LEU A 95 -19.91 6.42 1.21
CA LEU A 95 -21.32 6.21 1.54
C LEU A 95 -21.78 4.82 1.08
N GLY A 96 -22.09 3.94 2.05
CA GLY A 96 -22.48 2.56 1.78
C GLY A 96 -21.32 1.58 1.56
N GLY A 97 -20.07 2.01 1.79
CA GLY A 97 -18.87 1.20 1.57
C GLY A 97 -18.36 1.22 0.13
N LYS A 98 -17.14 0.73 -0.09
CA LYS A 98 -16.47 0.76 -1.41
C LYS A 98 -16.65 -0.50 -2.26
N ILE A 99 -17.17 -1.58 -1.67
CA ILE A 99 -17.28 -2.88 -2.31
C ILE A 99 -18.68 -3.47 -2.12
N CYS A 100 -19.08 -4.36 -3.01
CA CYS A 100 -20.32 -5.11 -2.91
C CYS A 100 -20.14 -6.55 -3.39
N ILE A 101 -21.07 -7.43 -3.03
CA ILE A 101 -21.10 -8.82 -3.53
C ILE A 101 -21.97 -8.85 -4.78
N GLN A 102 -21.46 -9.49 -5.83
CA GLN A 102 -22.21 -9.75 -7.05
C GLN A 102 -22.21 -11.23 -7.39
N ASN A 103 -23.38 -11.76 -7.79
CA ASN A 103 -23.49 -13.15 -8.23
C ASN A 103 -22.74 -13.37 -9.54
N ARG A 104 -21.96 -14.44 -9.61
CA ARG A 104 -21.31 -14.89 -10.85
C ARG A 104 -22.30 -15.45 -11.88
N ILE A 105 -23.38 -16.06 -11.41
CA ILE A 105 -24.46 -16.62 -12.23
C ILE A 105 -25.77 -15.99 -11.75
N PRO A 106 -26.59 -15.40 -12.64
CA PRO A 106 -27.88 -14.87 -12.24
C PRO A 106 -28.87 -16.01 -11.91
N VAL A 107 -29.68 -15.83 -10.87
CA VAL A 107 -30.76 -16.77 -10.52
C VAL A 107 -32.08 -16.15 -10.96
N LYS A 108 -32.62 -16.60 -12.10
CA LYS A 108 -33.83 -16.00 -12.73
C LYS A 108 -35.00 -16.98 -12.79
N THR A 109 -34.73 -18.27 -12.74
CA THR A 109 -35.72 -19.34 -12.87
C THR A 109 -35.68 -20.30 -11.69
N ARG A 110 -36.70 -21.16 -11.58
CA ARG A 110 -36.72 -22.25 -10.60
C ARG A 110 -35.60 -23.25 -10.84
N ASP A 111 -35.26 -23.51 -12.10
CA ASP A 111 -34.19 -24.43 -12.47
C ASP A 111 -32.84 -23.86 -12.01
N ASP A 112 -32.57 -22.56 -12.24
CA ASP A 112 -31.37 -21.89 -11.74
C ASP A 112 -31.25 -22.02 -10.22
N LEU A 113 -32.35 -21.76 -9.50
CA LEU A 113 -32.38 -21.87 -8.04
C LEU A 113 -32.12 -23.31 -7.58
N SER A 114 -32.70 -24.30 -8.27
CA SER A 114 -32.54 -25.71 -7.93
C SER A 114 -31.12 -26.24 -8.14
N MET A 115 -30.37 -25.64 -9.07
CA MET A 115 -28.97 -25.95 -9.34
C MET A 115 -28.01 -25.21 -8.40
N ALA A 116 -28.25 -23.92 -8.18
CA ALA A 116 -27.40 -23.07 -7.34
C ALA A 116 -27.59 -23.35 -5.84
N TYR A 117 -28.77 -23.84 -5.45
CA TYR A 117 -29.13 -24.13 -4.07
C TYR A 117 -29.81 -25.50 -3.96
N THR A 118 -30.86 -25.62 -3.15
CA THR A 118 -31.51 -26.90 -2.94
C THR A 118 -32.39 -27.31 -4.12
N PRO A 119 -32.38 -28.61 -4.50
CA PRO A 119 -31.60 -29.71 -3.93
C PRO A 119 -30.20 -29.91 -4.55
N GLY A 120 -29.88 -29.26 -5.67
CA GLY A 120 -28.70 -29.55 -6.49
C GLY A 120 -27.36 -29.37 -5.78
N VAL A 121 -27.23 -28.34 -4.95
CA VAL A 121 -26.00 -28.01 -4.19
C VAL A 121 -25.55 -29.14 -3.27
N ALA A 122 -26.47 -30.00 -2.81
CA ALA A 122 -26.13 -31.12 -1.93
C ALA A 122 -25.12 -32.09 -2.57
N ARG A 123 -25.19 -32.28 -3.90
CA ARG A 123 -24.21 -33.12 -4.63
C ARG A 123 -22.80 -32.52 -4.57
N ILE A 124 -22.70 -31.21 -4.74
CA ILE A 124 -21.43 -30.48 -4.65
C ILE A 124 -20.86 -30.56 -3.24
N CYS A 125 -21.70 -30.44 -2.20
CA CYS A 125 -21.28 -30.62 -0.81
C CYS A 125 -20.72 -32.03 -0.56
N MET A 126 -21.37 -33.07 -1.10
CA MET A 126 -20.89 -34.44 -0.95
C MET A 126 -19.62 -34.70 -1.75
N ASP A 127 -19.47 -34.13 -2.95
CA ASP A 127 -18.23 -34.24 -3.74
C ASP A 127 -17.03 -33.65 -2.97
N ILE A 128 -17.20 -32.48 -2.33
CA ILE A 128 -16.17 -31.85 -1.48
C ILE A 128 -15.93 -32.66 -0.18
N TYR A 129 -16.96 -33.31 0.36
CA TYR A 129 -16.80 -34.18 1.52
C TYR A 129 -15.90 -35.39 1.20
N GLU A 130 -16.04 -35.97 0.01
CA GLU A 130 -15.21 -37.09 -0.46
C GLU A 130 -13.80 -36.64 -0.89
N ASP A 131 -13.67 -35.49 -1.56
CA ASP A 131 -12.38 -34.87 -1.94
C ASP A 131 -12.34 -33.38 -1.52
N PRO A 132 -11.76 -33.06 -0.35
CA PRO A 132 -11.68 -31.68 0.13
C PRO A 132 -10.96 -30.70 -0.80
N GLU A 133 -10.08 -31.17 -1.69
CA GLU A 133 -9.38 -30.31 -2.66
C GLU A 133 -10.34 -29.74 -3.72
N ASP A 134 -11.49 -30.38 -3.95
CA ASP A 134 -12.52 -29.86 -4.86
C ASP A 134 -13.14 -28.56 -4.36
N ALA A 135 -12.93 -28.17 -3.10
CA ALA A 135 -13.27 -26.84 -2.61
C ALA A 135 -12.64 -25.73 -3.47
N TYR A 136 -11.42 -25.93 -3.99
CA TYR A 136 -10.77 -24.95 -4.88
C TYR A 136 -11.43 -24.83 -6.26
N LYS A 137 -12.10 -25.88 -6.73
CA LYS A 137 -12.72 -25.93 -8.07
C LYS A 137 -14.20 -25.58 -8.03
N LEU A 138 -14.90 -26.03 -7.00
CA LEU A 138 -16.35 -25.99 -6.88
C LEU A 138 -16.85 -24.85 -6.00
N THR A 139 -15.96 -24.08 -5.37
CA THR A 139 -16.31 -22.91 -4.56
C THR A 139 -15.47 -21.68 -4.94
N ILE A 140 -15.73 -20.54 -4.30
CA ILE A 140 -14.96 -19.32 -4.48
C ILE A 140 -13.52 -19.42 -3.95
N LYS A 141 -13.20 -20.41 -3.09
CA LYS A 141 -11.92 -20.55 -2.38
C LYS A 141 -10.70 -20.30 -3.26
N GLY A 142 -10.68 -20.83 -4.50
CA GLY A 142 -9.55 -20.68 -5.42
C GLY A 142 -9.25 -19.26 -5.90
N ASN A 143 -10.15 -18.30 -5.67
CA ASN A 143 -9.97 -16.90 -6.06
C ASN A 143 -10.16 -15.90 -4.91
N THR A 144 -10.29 -16.38 -3.67
CA THR A 144 -10.68 -15.53 -2.53
C THR A 144 -9.52 -15.31 -1.56
N VAL A 145 -9.34 -14.06 -1.12
CA VAL A 145 -8.33 -13.67 -0.12
C VAL A 145 -9.04 -13.04 1.08
N ALA A 146 -8.65 -13.41 2.29
CA ALA A 146 -9.07 -12.68 3.49
C ALA A 146 -8.05 -11.58 3.80
N VAL A 147 -8.50 -10.33 3.86
CA VAL A 147 -7.70 -9.19 4.32
C VAL A 147 -7.98 -9.02 5.81
N ILE A 148 -7.08 -9.53 6.65
CA ILE A 148 -7.21 -9.59 8.10
C ILE A 148 -6.45 -8.43 8.75
N SER A 149 -7.12 -7.71 9.64
CA SER A 149 -6.51 -6.70 10.50
C SER A 149 -7.13 -6.74 11.90
N ASP A 150 -6.46 -6.16 12.89
CA ASP A 150 -7.05 -5.80 14.19
C ASP A 150 -7.17 -4.28 14.38
N GLY A 151 -6.72 -3.49 13.38
CA GLY A 151 -6.77 -2.03 13.41
C GLY A 151 -5.76 -1.36 14.35
N THR A 152 -4.72 -2.09 14.76
CA THR A 152 -3.74 -1.59 15.75
C THR A 152 -2.56 -0.81 15.15
N ALA A 153 -2.40 -0.80 13.83
CA ALA A 153 -1.34 -0.07 13.13
C ALA A 153 -1.83 0.50 11.79
N VAL A 154 -2.99 1.14 11.78
CA VAL A 154 -3.63 1.63 10.54
C VAL A 154 -2.87 2.82 9.98
N LEU A 155 -2.20 2.65 8.84
CA LEU A 155 -1.42 3.71 8.19
C LEU A 155 -0.42 4.36 9.18
N GLY A 156 -0.41 5.70 9.24
CA GLY A 156 0.31 6.48 10.27
C GLY A 156 -0.56 6.86 11.48
N LEU A 157 -1.79 6.36 11.57
CA LEU A 157 -2.76 6.73 12.62
C LEU A 157 -2.59 5.89 13.90
N GLY A 158 -1.90 4.75 13.81
CA GLY A 158 -1.66 3.85 14.93
C GLY A 158 -2.86 2.99 15.27
N ASP A 159 -3.08 2.76 16.57
CA ASP A 159 -4.17 1.94 17.06
C ASP A 159 -5.47 2.75 17.16
N ILE A 160 -6.34 2.56 16.16
CA ILE A 160 -7.65 3.20 16.05
C ILE A 160 -8.80 2.18 16.12
N GLY A 161 -8.46 0.92 16.34
CA GLY A 161 -9.39 -0.20 16.45
C GLY A 161 -9.98 -0.69 15.12
N PRO A 162 -10.63 -1.86 15.15
CA PRO A 162 -11.06 -2.60 13.96
C PRO A 162 -12.08 -1.85 13.10
N LYS A 163 -13.01 -1.11 13.72
CA LYS A 163 -14.07 -0.39 13.01
C LYS A 163 -13.52 0.76 12.19
N ALA A 164 -12.56 1.51 12.73
CA ALA A 164 -11.93 2.61 12.03
C ALA A 164 -10.94 2.13 10.94
N ALA A 165 -10.46 0.89 11.04
CA ALA A 165 -9.64 0.24 10.02
C ALA A 165 -10.42 -0.24 8.79
N MET A 166 -11.73 -0.52 8.92
CA MET A 166 -12.57 -1.08 7.85
C MET A 166 -12.46 -0.34 6.50
N PRO A 167 -12.46 1.01 6.44
CA PRO A 167 -12.29 1.72 5.18
C PRO A 167 -10.98 1.38 4.46
N VAL A 168 -9.88 1.19 5.18
CA VAL A 168 -8.58 0.81 4.60
C VAL A 168 -8.64 -0.63 4.07
N MET A 169 -9.23 -1.55 4.85
CA MET A 169 -9.36 -2.95 4.46
C MET A 169 -10.27 -3.14 3.23
N GLU A 170 -11.39 -2.40 3.16
CA GLU A 170 -12.23 -2.36 1.95
C GLU A 170 -11.46 -1.84 0.74
N GLY A 171 -10.63 -0.81 0.94
CA GLY A 171 -9.75 -0.27 -0.10
C GLY A 171 -8.80 -1.35 -0.61
N LYS A 172 -8.11 -2.07 0.29
CA LYS A 172 -7.25 -3.21 -0.08
C LYS A 172 -8.02 -4.27 -0.87
N ALA A 173 -9.22 -4.63 -0.43
CA ALA A 173 -10.05 -5.59 -1.13
C ALA A 173 -10.46 -5.12 -2.55
N MET A 174 -10.81 -3.86 -2.70
CA MET A 174 -11.10 -3.24 -4.00
C MET A 174 -9.88 -3.30 -4.94
N LEU A 175 -8.67 -3.03 -4.42
CA LEU A 175 -7.44 -3.04 -5.22
C LEU A 175 -7.03 -4.46 -5.63
N PHE A 176 -7.27 -5.48 -4.79
CA PHE A 176 -7.15 -6.89 -5.19
C PHE A 176 -8.05 -7.21 -6.39
N LYS A 177 -9.29 -6.70 -6.38
CA LYS A 177 -10.23 -6.90 -7.48
C LYS A 177 -9.80 -6.17 -8.74
N GLU A 178 -9.47 -4.89 -8.64
CA GLU A 178 -9.13 -4.03 -9.78
C GLU A 178 -7.85 -4.50 -10.50
N PHE A 179 -6.78 -4.79 -9.74
CA PHE A 179 -5.47 -5.05 -10.34
C PHE A 179 -5.17 -6.52 -10.60
N ALA A 180 -5.91 -7.45 -10.00
CA ALA A 180 -5.64 -8.88 -10.11
C ALA A 180 -6.88 -9.76 -10.27
N ASN A 181 -8.09 -9.18 -10.31
CA ASN A 181 -9.37 -9.89 -10.34
C ASN A 181 -9.49 -10.94 -9.21
N ILE A 182 -9.02 -10.59 -8.01
CA ILE A 182 -9.11 -11.41 -6.81
C ILE A 182 -10.32 -10.96 -5.98
N ASP A 183 -11.12 -11.91 -5.51
CA ASP A 183 -12.28 -11.64 -4.68
C ASP A 183 -11.84 -11.55 -3.21
N ALA A 184 -11.41 -10.37 -2.78
CA ALA A 184 -10.92 -10.16 -1.41
C ALA A 184 -12.02 -9.72 -0.44
N TRP A 185 -11.91 -10.13 0.82
CA TRP A 185 -12.87 -9.81 1.88
C TRP A 185 -12.19 -9.12 3.06
N PRO A 186 -12.62 -7.91 3.45
CA PRO A 186 -12.09 -7.22 4.63
C PRO A 186 -12.65 -7.82 5.92
N ILE A 187 -11.77 -8.23 6.83
CA ILE A 187 -12.14 -8.81 8.12
C ILE A 187 -11.29 -8.16 9.21
N CYS A 188 -11.85 -7.16 9.88
CA CYS A 188 -11.26 -6.57 11.08
C CYS A 188 -11.71 -7.30 12.33
N LEU A 189 -10.77 -7.83 13.12
CA LEU A 189 -11.02 -8.58 14.34
C LEU A 189 -11.02 -7.65 15.55
N ASP A 190 -12.06 -7.75 16.40
CA ASP A 190 -12.19 -6.96 17.64
C ASP A 190 -11.47 -7.64 18.81
N THR A 191 -10.19 -7.94 18.61
CA THR A 191 -9.29 -8.50 19.62
C THR A 191 -7.85 -8.13 19.29
N THR A 192 -7.05 -7.92 20.33
CA THR A 192 -5.59 -7.73 20.22
C THR A 192 -4.82 -8.92 20.81
N ASP A 193 -5.51 -9.96 21.28
CA ASP A 193 -4.85 -11.17 21.75
C ASP A 193 -4.26 -11.95 20.57
N THR A 194 -2.97 -12.26 20.68
CA THR A 194 -2.22 -12.89 19.58
C THR A 194 -2.75 -14.30 19.27
N GLU A 195 -3.10 -15.08 20.30
CA GLU A 195 -3.56 -16.45 20.08
C GLU A 195 -5.00 -16.47 19.57
N GLU A 196 -5.87 -15.58 20.05
CA GLU A 196 -7.24 -15.42 19.56
C GLU A 196 -7.26 -15.04 18.08
N ILE A 197 -6.40 -14.12 17.65
CA ILE A 197 -6.24 -13.79 16.22
C ILE A 197 -5.83 -15.03 15.43
N ILE A 198 -4.80 -15.75 15.88
CA ILE A 198 -4.31 -16.95 15.19
C ILE A 198 -5.42 -18.00 15.06
N GLN A 199 -6.14 -18.31 16.15
CA GLN A 199 -7.21 -19.30 16.14
C GLN A 199 -8.39 -18.87 15.27
N THR A 200 -8.76 -17.58 15.31
CA THR A 200 -9.84 -17.04 14.49
C THR A 200 -9.50 -17.14 13.00
N VAL A 201 -8.30 -16.72 12.60
CA VAL A 201 -7.86 -16.81 11.20
C VAL A 201 -7.84 -18.27 10.73
N LYS A 202 -7.38 -19.20 11.58
CA LYS A 202 -7.41 -20.63 11.26
C LYS A 202 -8.83 -21.18 11.09
N ALA A 203 -9.76 -20.76 11.93
CA ALA A 203 -11.14 -21.21 11.88
C ALA A 203 -11.86 -20.79 10.58
N ILE A 204 -11.52 -19.61 10.04
CA ILE A 204 -12.14 -19.08 8.82
C ILE A 204 -11.41 -19.46 7.53
N ALA A 205 -10.16 -19.94 7.62
CA ALA A 205 -9.32 -20.32 6.48
C ALA A 205 -9.96 -21.28 5.45
N PRO A 206 -10.87 -22.22 5.80
CA PRO A 206 -11.49 -23.11 4.82
C PRO A 206 -12.12 -22.38 3.62
N GLY A 207 -12.70 -21.18 3.83
CA GLY A 207 -13.33 -20.39 2.77
C GLY A 207 -12.37 -19.60 1.86
N PHE A 208 -11.09 -19.52 2.20
CA PHE A 208 -10.12 -18.64 1.54
C PHE A 208 -8.99 -19.42 0.86
N GLY A 209 -8.50 -18.89 -0.25
CA GLY A 209 -7.34 -19.41 -0.98
C GLY A 209 -6.02 -18.87 -0.46
N ALA A 210 -6.04 -17.73 0.24
CA ALA A 210 -4.88 -17.11 0.90
C ALA A 210 -5.31 -16.10 1.97
N ILE A 211 -4.37 -15.73 2.85
CA ILE A 211 -4.56 -14.73 3.91
C ILE A 211 -3.58 -13.56 3.68
N ASN A 212 -4.11 -12.34 3.66
CA ASN A 212 -3.36 -11.11 3.69
C ASN A 212 -3.49 -10.46 5.08
N LEU A 213 -2.40 -10.36 5.83
CA LEU A 213 -2.35 -9.64 7.11
C LEU A 213 -2.00 -8.17 6.86
N GLU A 214 -2.75 -7.27 7.50
CA GLU A 214 -2.64 -5.83 7.28
C GLU A 214 -2.78 -5.04 8.58
N ASP A 215 -2.01 -3.98 8.75
CA ASP A 215 -2.17 -2.99 9.83
C ASP A 215 -2.20 -3.60 11.25
N ILE A 216 -1.41 -4.65 11.48
CA ILE A 216 -1.22 -5.29 12.80
C ILE A 216 0.09 -4.80 13.41
N SER A 217 0.04 -4.28 14.64
CA SER A 217 1.21 -3.70 15.30
C SER A 217 2.32 -4.71 15.62
N ALA A 218 3.57 -4.26 15.48
CA ALA A 218 4.74 -4.98 15.97
C ALA A 218 4.82 -4.91 17.51
N PRO A 219 5.33 -5.96 18.21
CA PRO A 219 5.93 -7.16 17.64
C PRO A 219 4.93 -8.32 17.37
N ARG A 220 3.65 -8.18 17.71
CA ARG A 220 2.64 -9.25 17.60
C ARG A 220 2.51 -9.78 16.18
N CYS A 221 2.54 -8.87 15.19
CA CYS A 221 2.44 -9.22 13.78
C CYS A 221 3.46 -10.28 13.32
N PHE A 222 4.67 -10.30 13.89
CA PHE A 222 5.68 -11.32 13.58
C PHE A 222 5.29 -12.71 14.05
N GLU A 223 4.74 -12.82 15.26
CA GLU A 223 4.32 -14.10 15.82
C GLU A 223 3.06 -14.63 15.10
N ILE A 224 2.08 -13.76 14.89
CA ILE A 224 0.86 -14.06 14.15
C ILE A 224 1.21 -14.61 12.76
N GLU A 225 2.02 -13.88 11.99
CA GLU A 225 2.42 -14.32 10.67
C GLU A 225 3.19 -15.65 10.71
N ARG A 226 4.19 -15.78 11.59
CA ARG A 226 5.01 -16.99 11.70
C ARG A 226 4.17 -18.23 12.03
N ARG A 227 3.22 -18.11 12.97
CA ARG A 227 2.34 -19.20 13.39
C ARG A 227 1.37 -19.56 12.27
N LEU A 228 0.72 -18.57 11.66
CA LEU A 228 -0.22 -18.80 10.56
C LEU A 228 0.45 -19.42 9.32
N ARG A 229 1.64 -18.94 8.92
CA ARG A 229 2.42 -19.54 7.82
C ARG A 229 2.82 -20.99 8.08
N LYS A 230 2.94 -21.39 9.35
CA LYS A 230 3.31 -22.75 9.75
C LYS A 230 2.10 -23.67 9.88
N GLU A 231 0.96 -23.13 10.33
CA GLU A 231 -0.22 -23.91 10.70
C GLU A 231 -1.30 -23.97 9.61
N LEU A 232 -1.25 -23.08 8.62
CA LEU A 232 -2.14 -23.10 7.47
C LEU A 232 -1.49 -23.78 6.26
N ASP A 233 -2.33 -24.40 5.44
CA ASP A 233 -1.99 -25.01 4.16
C ASP A 233 -2.20 -24.04 2.97
N ILE A 234 -2.54 -22.79 3.26
CA ILE A 234 -2.73 -21.69 2.32
C ILE A 234 -1.68 -20.60 2.56
N PRO A 235 -1.30 -19.81 1.53
CA PRO A 235 -0.30 -18.79 1.69
C PRO A 235 -0.80 -17.67 2.60
N VAL A 236 0.09 -17.24 3.50
CA VAL A 236 -0.10 -16.10 4.40
C VAL A 236 1.00 -15.09 4.11
N PHE A 237 0.59 -13.83 3.94
CA PHE A 237 1.49 -12.73 3.60
C PHE A 237 1.08 -11.49 4.39
N HIS A 238 2.04 -10.85 5.04
CA HIS A 238 1.82 -9.56 5.67
C HIS A 238 2.32 -8.43 4.77
N ASP A 239 1.42 -7.57 4.27
CA ASP A 239 1.75 -6.60 3.23
C ASP A 239 2.68 -5.48 3.75
N ASP A 240 2.42 -4.93 4.94
CA ASP A 240 3.26 -3.87 5.51
C ASP A 240 4.73 -4.29 5.73
N GLN A 241 4.95 -5.60 5.90
CA GLN A 241 6.28 -6.18 6.01
C GLN A 241 6.85 -6.49 4.63
N HIS A 242 6.28 -7.50 3.97
CA HIS A 242 6.88 -8.10 2.79
C HIS A 242 6.54 -7.34 1.51
N GLY A 243 5.35 -6.71 1.44
CA GLY A 243 4.97 -5.83 0.33
C GLY A 243 5.95 -4.67 0.21
N THR A 244 6.17 -3.95 1.31
CA THR A 244 7.16 -2.86 1.40
C THR A 244 8.54 -3.36 0.98
N ALA A 245 9.01 -4.47 1.56
CA ALA A 245 10.33 -5.03 1.26
C ALA A 245 10.52 -5.39 -0.22
N VAL A 246 9.50 -5.99 -0.85
CA VAL A 246 9.53 -6.36 -2.26
C VAL A 246 9.64 -5.13 -3.16
N VAL A 247 8.82 -4.10 -2.93
CA VAL A 247 8.81 -2.91 -3.78
C VAL A 247 10.07 -2.06 -3.55
N THR A 248 10.54 -1.93 -2.30
CA THR A 248 11.83 -1.29 -1.99
C THR A 248 12.99 -2.01 -2.69
N THR A 249 12.99 -3.35 -2.69
CA THR A 249 14.03 -4.14 -3.37
C THR A 249 13.95 -3.97 -4.89
N ALA A 250 12.75 -3.90 -5.47
CA ALA A 250 12.56 -3.62 -6.90
C ALA A 250 13.09 -2.24 -7.29
N ALA A 251 12.77 -1.21 -6.50
CA ALA A 251 13.29 0.14 -6.68
C ALA A 251 14.82 0.16 -6.57
N LEU A 252 15.39 -0.54 -5.59
CA LEU A 252 16.84 -0.64 -5.40
C LEU A 252 17.53 -1.27 -6.60
N ILE A 253 16.99 -2.36 -7.16
CA ILE A 253 17.55 -3.02 -8.36
C ILE A 253 17.71 -2.02 -9.50
N ASN A 254 16.69 -1.20 -9.76
CA ASN A 254 16.70 -0.24 -10.85
C ASN A 254 17.54 1.01 -10.51
N ALA A 255 17.51 1.48 -9.26
CA ALA A 255 18.37 2.58 -8.82
C ALA A 255 19.85 2.22 -9.00
N LEU A 256 20.27 1.02 -8.61
CA LEU A 256 21.66 0.56 -8.76
C LEU A 256 22.09 0.44 -10.21
N LYS A 257 21.21 -0.01 -11.11
CA LYS A 257 21.48 0.01 -12.57
C LYS A 257 21.67 1.43 -13.09
N PHE A 258 20.83 2.38 -12.63
CA PHE A 258 20.90 3.77 -13.06
C PHE A 258 22.20 4.45 -12.65
N VAL A 259 22.67 4.20 -11.41
CA VAL A 259 23.92 4.77 -10.89
C VAL A 259 25.17 3.91 -11.16
N ASP A 260 25.02 2.81 -11.91
CA ASP A 260 26.09 1.85 -12.24
C ASP A 260 26.88 1.33 -11.01
N LYS A 261 26.16 0.88 -9.98
CA LYS A 261 26.73 0.30 -8.75
C LYS A 261 26.41 -1.19 -8.64
N LYS A 262 27.39 -1.96 -8.15
CA LYS A 262 27.22 -3.39 -7.84
C LYS A 262 26.66 -3.58 -6.43
N VAL A 263 25.70 -4.49 -6.30
CA VAL A 263 24.98 -4.73 -5.04
C VAL A 263 25.90 -5.22 -3.91
N GLU A 264 26.95 -5.96 -4.23
CA GLU A 264 27.90 -6.50 -3.26
C GLU A 264 28.88 -5.46 -2.69
N ASP A 265 29.03 -4.30 -3.34
CA ASP A 265 30.02 -3.28 -3.02
C ASP A 265 29.43 -2.09 -2.24
N ILE A 266 28.10 -1.98 -2.18
CA ILE A 266 27.42 -0.84 -1.55
C ILE A 266 27.33 -0.94 -0.02
N LYS A 267 27.32 0.22 0.63
CA LYS A 267 26.92 0.39 2.03
C LYS A 267 25.47 0.88 2.11
N VAL A 268 24.61 0.11 2.78
CA VAL A 268 23.19 0.44 3.01
C VAL A 268 22.97 0.80 4.48
N VAL A 269 22.30 1.91 4.74
CA VAL A 269 21.84 2.30 6.09
C VAL A 269 20.32 2.29 6.12
N VAL A 270 19.76 1.54 7.07
CA VAL A 270 18.30 1.41 7.25
C VAL A 270 17.90 2.11 8.55
N SER A 271 17.08 3.15 8.45
CA SER A 271 16.45 3.80 9.61
C SER A 271 15.12 3.13 9.91
N GLY A 272 15.06 2.39 11.02
CA GLY A 272 13.89 1.63 11.46
C GLY A 272 14.19 0.14 11.58
N ALA A 273 14.04 -0.39 12.80
CA ALA A 273 14.18 -1.81 13.11
C ALA A 273 12.83 -2.47 13.47
N GLY A 274 11.73 -1.89 12.96
CA GLY A 274 10.36 -2.41 13.07
C GLY A 274 10.07 -3.49 12.03
N ALA A 275 8.78 -3.76 11.78
CA ALA A 275 8.33 -4.80 10.86
C ALA A 275 8.82 -4.59 9.42
N ALA A 276 8.52 -3.43 8.82
CA ALA A 276 8.98 -3.05 7.49
C ALA A 276 10.51 -3.06 7.38
N GLY A 277 11.21 -2.37 8.29
CA GLY A 277 12.69 -2.28 8.24
C GLY A 277 13.40 -3.62 8.34
N THR A 278 12.88 -4.54 9.16
CA THR A 278 13.40 -5.91 9.25
C THR A 278 13.19 -6.68 7.95
N ALA A 279 11.99 -6.60 7.37
CA ALA A 279 11.67 -7.28 6.12
C ALA A 279 12.48 -6.73 4.94
N CYS A 280 12.56 -5.39 4.81
CA CYS A 280 13.39 -4.71 3.81
C CYS A 280 14.85 -5.14 3.94
N SER A 281 15.40 -5.15 5.16
CA SER A 281 16.79 -5.53 5.38
C SER A 281 17.08 -6.99 5.00
N LYS A 282 16.17 -7.91 5.34
CA LYS A 282 16.29 -9.32 4.93
C LYS A 282 16.31 -9.48 3.41
N MET A 283 15.41 -8.81 2.70
CA MET A 283 15.36 -8.88 1.24
C MET A 283 16.56 -8.21 0.57
N ILE A 284 17.03 -7.07 1.10
CA ILE A 284 18.23 -6.39 0.59
C ILE A 284 19.48 -7.26 0.78
N LEU A 285 19.61 -7.98 1.91
CA LEU A 285 20.67 -8.97 2.11
C LEU A 285 20.54 -10.14 1.12
N GLN A 286 19.33 -10.66 0.90
CA GLN A 286 19.08 -11.73 -0.09
C GLN A 286 19.41 -11.29 -1.52
N LEU A 287 19.27 -10.01 -1.84
CA LEU A 287 19.67 -9.45 -3.14
C LEU A 287 21.20 -9.50 -3.35
N GLY A 288 21.98 -9.54 -2.26
CA GLY A 288 23.44 -9.67 -2.31
C GLY A 288 24.23 -8.57 -1.57
N VAL A 289 23.55 -7.65 -0.89
CA VAL A 289 24.22 -6.60 -0.10
C VAL A 289 24.99 -7.23 1.05
N LYS A 290 26.26 -6.85 1.20
CA LYS A 290 27.14 -7.35 2.26
C LYS A 290 27.24 -6.41 3.46
N ASN A 291 27.12 -5.11 3.23
CA ASN A 291 27.26 -4.08 4.26
C ASN A 291 25.95 -3.33 4.46
N LEU A 292 25.07 -3.89 5.30
CA LEU A 292 23.83 -3.25 5.73
C LEU A 292 23.92 -2.89 7.20
N ILE A 293 23.51 -1.68 7.60
CA ILE A 293 23.49 -1.24 9.00
C ILE A 293 22.06 -0.81 9.35
N GLY A 294 21.43 -1.51 10.29
CA GLY A 294 20.14 -1.11 10.84
C GLY A 294 20.29 -0.15 12.03
N CYS A 295 19.48 0.90 12.06
CA CYS A 295 19.40 1.86 13.15
C CYS A 295 18.00 1.85 13.80
N ASP A 296 17.96 1.98 15.12
CA ASP A 296 16.75 2.32 15.86
C ASP A 296 16.85 3.73 16.47
N SER A 297 15.90 4.10 17.33
CA SER A 297 15.89 5.40 18.01
C SER A 297 17.12 5.69 18.89
N LYS A 298 17.97 4.70 19.16
CA LYS A 298 19.22 4.85 19.93
C LYS A 298 20.47 4.71 19.06
N GLY A 299 20.32 4.67 17.73
CA GLY A 299 21.44 4.59 16.78
C GLY A 299 21.67 3.19 16.21
N ALA A 300 22.89 2.96 15.72
CA ALA A 300 23.26 1.72 15.06
C ALA A 300 23.10 0.49 15.97
N ILE A 301 22.52 -0.57 15.42
CA ILE A 301 22.34 -1.84 16.11
C ILE A 301 23.61 -2.69 15.92
N HIS A 302 24.15 -3.21 17.02
CA HIS A 302 25.34 -4.05 17.03
C HIS A 302 25.35 -5.00 18.25
N PRO A 303 26.14 -6.09 18.24
CA PRO A 303 26.12 -7.12 19.30
C PRO A 303 26.40 -6.64 20.73
N LYS A 304 27.07 -5.51 20.89
CA LYS A 304 27.44 -4.95 22.22
C LYS A 304 26.31 -4.14 22.87
N ARG A 305 25.16 -3.95 22.21
CA ARG A 305 23.97 -3.33 22.82
C ARG A 305 23.21 -4.34 23.68
N ASN A 306 22.79 -3.91 24.86
CA ASN A 306 22.10 -4.76 25.84
C ASN A 306 20.58 -4.62 25.81
N ASP A 307 20.04 -3.72 25.00
CA ASP A 307 18.63 -3.32 24.97
C ASP A 307 17.90 -3.81 23.70
N LEU A 308 18.22 -5.02 23.26
CA LEU A 308 17.74 -5.60 22.00
C LEU A 308 16.58 -6.57 22.24
N ASN A 309 15.44 -6.32 21.60
CA ASN A 309 14.38 -7.32 21.46
C ASN A 309 14.75 -8.35 20.37
N SER A 310 13.89 -9.34 20.12
CA SER A 310 14.14 -10.41 19.14
C SER A 310 14.44 -9.88 17.71
N SER A 311 13.69 -8.89 17.24
CA SER A 311 13.92 -8.26 15.93
C SER A 311 15.28 -7.55 15.86
N LYS A 312 15.58 -6.72 16.86
CA LYS A 312 16.86 -6.00 16.93
C LYS A 312 18.05 -6.95 17.14
N ARG A 313 17.84 -8.08 17.81
CA ARG A 313 18.84 -9.13 17.95
C ARG A 313 19.21 -9.72 16.58
N TRP A 314 18.22 -9.97 15.73
CA TRP A 314 18.49 -10.41 14.36
C TRP A 314 19.37 -9.41 13.60
N PHE A 315 19.12 -8.10 13.72
CA PHE A 315 19.98 -7.06 13.14
C PHE A 315 21.41 -7.13 13.68
N ALA A 316 21.58 -7.22 15.00
CA ALA A 316 22.90 -7.29 15.62
C ALA A 316 23.71 -8.50 15.14
N ASP A 317 23.04 -9.63 14.90
CA ASP A 317 23.69 -10.89 14.51
C ASP A 317 23.89 -11.04 12.99
N SER A 318 23.05 -10.40 12.17
CA SER A 318 22.99 -10.63 10.71
C SER A 318 23.44 -9.44 9.86
N THR A 319 23.66 -8.27 10.48
CA THR A 319 23.98 -7.02 9.78
C THR A 319 25.18 -6.35 10.44
N ASN A 320 25.60 -5.20 9.91
CA ASN A 320 26.66 -4.36 10.46
C ASN A 320 27.97 -5.14 10.67
N PRO A 321 28.59 -5.64 9.59
CA PRO A 321 29.73 -6.56 9.66
C PRO A 321 30.96 -5.97 10.34
N ASN A 322 31.08 -4.63 10.34
CA ASN A 322 32.18 -3.90 10.98
C ASN A 322 31.83 -3.43 12.40
N HIS A 323 30.64 -3.80 12.91
CA HIS A 323 30.13 -3.40 14.23
C HIS A 323 30.21 -1.88 14.47
N ASN A 324 29.87 -1.09 13.45
CA ASN A 324 29.77 0.35 13.57
C ASN A 324 28.80 0.72 14.70
N SER A 325 29.18 1.71 15.49
CA SER A 325 28.40 2.27 16.59
C SER A 325 28.22 3.78 16.37
N GLY A 326 27.25 4.37 17.05
CA GLY A 326 26.95 5.79 16.95
C GLY A 326 25.50 6.04 16.56
N THR A 327 25.18 7.30 16.36
CA THR A 327 23.86 7.76 15.89
C THR A 327 23.65 7.41 14.42
N LEU A 328 22.41 7.57 13.93
CA LEU A 328 22.09 7.42 12.51
C LEU A 328 22.98 8.32 11.63
N LYS A 329 23.21 9.56 12.09
CA LYS A 329 24.02 10.58 11.41
C LYS A 329 25.50 10.22 11.33
N ASP A 330 26.01 9.48 12.32
CA ASP A 330 27.39 8.99 12.29
C ASP A 330 27.58 7.89 11.26
N VAL A 331 26.61 6.97 11.15
CA VAL A 331 26.74 5.79 10.28
C VAL A 331 26.29 6.02 8.85
N ILE A 332 25.50 7.07 8.56
CA ILE A 332 25.09 7.43 7.20
C ILE A 332 26.24 7.98 6.35
N ALA A 333 27.31 8.50 6.98
CA ALA A 333 28.49 8.97 6.29
C ALA A 333 29.09 7.87 5.39
N GLY A 334 29.32 8.20 4.11
CA GLY A 334 29.81 7.29 3.08
C GLY A 334 28.85 6.14 2.71
N ALA A 335 27.58 6.18 3.12
CA ALA A 335 26.58 5.22 2.66
C ALA A 335 26.19 5.48 1.20
N ASP A 336 25.99 4.43 0.42
CA ASP A 336 25.48 4.53 -0.95
C ASP A 336 23.96 4.63 -0.99
N VAL A 337 23.30 3.98 -0.03
CA VAL A 337 21.85 3.87 0.03
C VAL A 337 21.37 4.16 1.44
N PHE A 338 20.37 5.03 1.55
CA PHE A 338 19.58 5.21 2.76
C PHE A 338 18.15 4.67 2.54
N VAL A 339 17.67 3.86 3.48
CA VAL A 339 16.30 3.32 3.48
C VAL A 339 15.62 3.72 4.79
N GLY A 340 14.68 4.65 4.70
CA GLY A 340 13.89 5.14 5.81
C GLY A 340 12.52 4.47 5.88
N VAL A 341 12.23 3.85 7.02
CA VAL A 341 10.91 3.27 7.38
C VAL A 341 10.64 3.48 8.87
N SER A 342 10.97 4.66 9.39
CA SER A 342 10.95 4.94 10.83
C SER A 342 10.02 6.08 11.24
N ALA A 343 10.43 7.30 10.97
CA ALA A 343 9.89 8.50 11.58
C ALA A 343 10.27 9.71 10.72
N PRO A 344 9.50 10.80 10.75
CA PRO A 344 9.77 11.98 9.96
C PRO A 344 11.05 12.70 10.40
N ASN A 345 11.73 13.36 9.44
CA ASN A 345 12.83 14.31 9.67
C ASN A 345 14.00 13.76 10.51
N VAL A 346 14.38 12.50 10.31
CA VAL A 346 15.48 11.85 11.05
C VAL A 346 16.87 12.14 10.46
N ILE A 347 16.93 12.57 9.19
CA ILE A 347 18.14 13.03 8.52
C ILE A 347 17.88 14.39 7.85
N ASN A 348 18.93 15.16 7.59
CA ASN A 348 18.86 16.47 6.94
C ASN A 348 19.83 16.57 5.74
N GLN A 349 19.87 17.74 5.08
CA GLN A 349 20.76 17.98 3.94
C GLN A 349 22.25 17.75 4.22
N GLU A 350 22.72 18.04 5.44
CA GLU A 350 24.14 17.84 5.81
C GLU A 350 24.45 16.35 5.89
N ASP A 351 23.53 15.56 6.44
CA ASP A 351 23.63 14.11 6.53
C ASP A 351 23.70 13.48 5.11
N VAL A 352 22.86 13.95 4.18
CA VAL A 352 22.84 13.48 2.78
C VAL A 352 24.12 13.88 2.04
N LYS A 353 24.65 15.09 2.25
CA LYS A 353 25.94 15.52 1.65
C LYS A 353 27.13 14.68 2.11
N CYS A 354 27.05 14.05 3.28
CA CYS A 354 28.08 13.17 3.80
C CYS A 354 28.01 11.74 3.24
N MET A 355 26.98 11.40 2.46
CA MET A 355 26.84 10.08 1.81
C MET A 355 27.90 9.87 0.71
N GLY A 356 27.96 8.64 0.19
CA GLY A 356 28.82 8.30 -0.94
C GLY A 356 28.43 9.04 -2.23
N LYS A 357 29.29 8.92 -3.26
CA LYS A 357 29.01 9.47 -4.59
C LYS A 357 27.72 8.87 -5.15
N ASP A 358 26.90 9.67 -5.85
CA ASP A 358 25.64 9.25 -6.46
C ASP A 358 24.71 8.56 -5.44
N PRO A 359 24.32 9.24 -4.34
CA PRO A 359 23.58 8.61 -3.25
C PRO A 359 22.14 8.30 -3.67
N ILE A 360 21.61 7.20 -3.14
CA ILE A 360 20.23 6.76 -3.31
C ILE A 360 19.52 6.93 -1.97
N VAL A 361 18.41 7.67 -1.95
CA VAL A 361 17.63 7.93 -0.73
C VAL A 361 16.19 7.48 -0.93
N PHE A 362 15.76 6.50 -0.13
CA PHE A 362 14.37 6.06 -0.05
C PHE A 362 13.80 6.52 1.29
N ALA A 363 12.98 7.57 1.29
CA ALA A 363 12.34 8.12 2.49
C ALA A 363 10.84 7.78 2.48
N MET A 364 10.45 6.69 3.13
CA MET A 364 9.14 6.06 2.93
C MET A 364 8.17 6.27 4.10
N SER A 365 8.57 6.98 5.16
CA SER A 365 7.60 7.37 6.20
C SER A 365 6.47 8.22 5.64
N ASN A 366 5.25 7.97 6.10
CA ASN A 366 4.04 8.71 5.73
C ASN A 366 3.38 9.30 7.00
N PRO A 367 2.73 10.48 6.90
CA PRO A 367 2.66 11.35 5.71
C PRO A 367 3.97 12.13 5.46
N ASP A 368 4.79 12.28 6.50
CA ASP A 368 6.03 13.04 6.49
C ASP A 368 7.24 12.10 6.37
N PRO A 369 8.07 12.21 5.32
CA PRO A 369 9.23 11.34 5.14
C PRO A 369 10.38 11.63 6.10
N GLU A 370 11.37 10.73 6.12
CA GLU A 370 12.62 10.86 6.90
C GLU A 370 13.43 12.12 6.57
N ILE A 371 13.26 12.66 5.36
CA ILE A 371 13.76 13.94 4.88
C ILE A 371 12.81 14.46 3.79
N SER A 372 12.57 15.76 3.76
CA SER A 372 11.75 16.36 2.69
C SER A 372 12.36 16.07 1.31
N PRO A 373 11.56 15.60 0.32
CA PRO A 373 12.05 15.37 -1.03
C PRO A 373 12.67 16.62 -1.66
N ASP A 374 12.11 17.81 -1.41
CA ASP A 374 12.63 19.08 -1.91
C ASP A 374 14.05 19.39 -1.40
N GLU A 375 14.37 18.92 -0.19
CA GLU A 375 15.70 19.07 0.40
C GLU A 375 16.68 18.01 -0.11
N ALA A 376 16.19 16.80 -0.38
CA ALA A 376 17.02 15.66 -0.78
C ALA A 376 17.32 15.65 -2.29
N LEU A 377 16.34 15.93 -3.14
CA LEU A 377 16.42 15.84 -4.61
C LEU A 377 17.67 16.54 -5.21
N PRO A 378 18.07 17.76 -4.78
CA PRO A 378 19.26 18.40 -5.31
C PRO A 378 20.60 17.72 -4.95
N LEU A 379 20.58 16.79 -4.00
CA LEU A 379 21.76 16.18 -3.38
C LEU A 379 21.91 14.70 -3.70
N VAL A 380 20.91 14.07 -4.32
CA VAL A 380 20.85 12.63 -4.56
C VAL A 380 20.78 12.28 -6.04
N ALA A 381 21.30 11.12 -6.40
CA ALA A 381 21.15 10.59 -7.75
C ALA A 381 19.76 9.99 -7.96
N VAL A 382 19.17 9.42 -6.90
CA VAL A 382 17.83 8.83 -6.91
C VAL A 382 17.14 9.15 -5.59
N MET A 383 15.92 9.67 -5.68
CA MET A 383 15.00 9.83 -4.56
C MET A 383 13.76 8.96 -4.78
N ALA A 384 13.29 8.30 -3.74
CA ALA A 384 11.99 7.62 -3.74
C ALA A 384 11.27 7.85 -2.41
N THR A 385 9.94 7.88 -2.45
CA THR A 385 9.11 8.10 -1.26
C THR A 385 7.88 7.18 -1.22
N GLY A 386 7.16 7.16 -0.11
CA GLY A 386 5.84 6.54 -0.04
C GLY A 386 4.72 7.39 -0.66
N ARG A 387 4.99 8.66 -0.98
CA ARG A 387 3.98 9.64 -1.40
C ARG A 387 3.76 9.62 -2.91
N SER A 388 2.51 9.83 -3.32
CA SER A 388 2.10 9.79 -4.73
C SER A 388 2.34 11.08 -5.50
N ASP A 389 2.64 12.17 -4.80
CA ASP A 389 2.89 13.49 -5.39
C ASP A 389 4.34 13.70 -5.85
N TYR A 390 5.23 12.73 -5.59
CA TYR A 390 6.63 12.74 -6.04
C TYR A 390 6.91 11.57 -7.00
N PRO A 391 7.97 11.68 -7.85
CA PRO A 391 8.47 10.55 -8.62
C PRO A 391 8.85 9.36 -7.73
N ASN A 392 8.94 8.18 -8.35
CA ASN A 392 9.39 6.95 -7.68
C ASN A 392 8.60 6.59 -6.40
N GLN A 393 7.27 6.59 -6.48
CA GLN A 393 6.47 6.14 -5.34
C GLN A 393 6.69 4.63 -5.06
N ILE A 394 7.21 4.31 -3.88
CA ILE A 394 7.29 2.96 -3.36
C ILE A 394 5.94 2.64 -2.69
N ASN A 395 5.09 1.91 -3.41
CA ASN A 395 3.75 1.57 -2.96
C ASN A 395 3.49 0.06 -3.06
N ASN A 396 3.03 -0.54 -1.97
CA ASN A 396 2.76 -1.99 -1.85
C ASN A 396 1.72 -2.49 -2.86
N VAL A 397 0.89 -1.59 -3.41
CA VAL A 397 -0.05 -1.89 -4.52
C VAL A 397 0.65 -2.50 -5.73
N LEU A 398 1.94 -2.22 -5.95
CA LEU A 398 2.72 -2.87 -7.02
C LEU A 398 3.00 -4.36 -6.75
N CYS A 399 2.89 -4.82 -5.51
CA CYS A 399 3.28 -6.16 -5.08
C CYS A 399 2.06 -7.07 -4.84
N PHE A 400 1.19 -6.71 -3.89
CA PHE A 400 0.20 -7.65 -3.36
C PHE A 400 -0.78 -8.21 -4.42
N PRO A 401 -1.27 -7.44 -5.42
CA PRO A 401 -2.21 -8.02 -6.39
C PRO A 401 -1.54 -9.13 -7.21
N GLY A 402 -0.33 -8.86 -7.71
CA GLY A 402 0.41 -9.80 -8.56
C GLY A 402 0.91 -11.02 -7.81
N ILE A 403 1.43 -10.85 -6.59
CA ILE A 403 2.00 -11.96 -5.82
C ILE A 403 0.92 -12.96 -5.39
N PHE A 404 -0.24 -12.47 -4.95
CA PHE A 404 -1.37 -13.32 -4.63
C PHE A 404 -1.97 -13.95 -5.88
N ARG A 405 -2.05 -13.24 -7.00
CA ARG A 405 -2.53 -13.83 -8.26
C ARG A 405 -1.68 -15.03 -8.66
N GLY A 406 -0.36 -14.88 -8.62
CA GLY A 406 0.57 -15.99 -8.88
C GLY A 406 0.42 -17.14 -7.90
N ALA A 407 0.33 -16.84 -6.60
CA ALA A 407 0.16 -17.86 -5.56
C ALA A 407 -1.16 -18.64 -5.71
N LEU A 408 -2.28 -17.96 -5.97
CA LEU A 408 -3.60 -18.58 -6.17
C LEU A 408 -3.64 -19.42 -7.45
N ASP A 409 -3.10 -18.93 -8.56
CA ASP A 409 -3.09 -19.64 -9.85
C ASP A 409 -2.41 -21.01 -9.79
N CYS A 410 -1.34 -21.13 -8.98
CA CYS A 410 -0.61 -22.37 -8.78
C CYS A 410 -0.98 -23.09 -7.47
N GLN A 411 -1.97 -22.58 -6.74
CA GLN A 411 -2.39 -23.08 -5.42
C GLN A 411 -1.19 -23.29 -4.49
N ALA A 412 -0.29 -22.30 -4.42
CA ALA A 412 0.90 -22.37 -3.60
C ALA A 412 0.52 -22.65 -2.13
N SER A 413 1.26 -23.52 -1.46
CA SER A 413 1.07 -23.77 -0.02
C SER A 413 1.62 -22.62 0.85
N THR A 414 2.53 -21.80 0.30
CA THR A 414 3.11 -20.64 0.98
C THR A 414 3.65 -19.63 -0.03
N ILE A 415 3.91 -18.39 0.42
CA ILE A 415 4.70 -17.41 -0.34
C ILE A 415 6.09 -17.35 0.29
N ASN A 416 7.06 -18.03 -0.32
CA ASN A 416 8.42 -18.14 0.20
C ASN A 416 9.34 -16.98 -0.26
N GLU A 417 10.60 -17.00 0.17
CA GLU A 417 11.56 -15.92 -0.10
C GLU A 417 11.91 -15.82 -1.60
N GLU A 418 12.03 -16.95 -2.31
CA GLU A 418 12.30 -16.95 -3.75
C GLU A 418 11.15 -16.32 -4.54
N MET A 419 9.89 -16.54 -4.12
CA MET A 419 8.72 -15.88 -4.73
C MET A 419 8.73 -14.37 -4.50
N LYS A 420 9.15 -13.90 -3.31
CA LYS A 420 9.29 -12.47 -3.00
C LYS A 420 10.37 -11.82 -3.86
N LEU A 421 11.55 -12.45 -3.96
CA LEU A 421 12.65 -11.95 -4.78
C LEU A 421 12.29 -11.98 -6.28
N ALA A 422 11.62 -13.02 -6.75
CA ALA A 422 11.10 -13.09 -8.12
C ALA A 422 10.10 -11.96 -8.40
N THR A 423 9.26 -11.60 -7.44
CA THR A 423 8.35 -10.44 -7.53
C THR A 423 9.13 -9.14 -7.67
N ALA A 424 10.15 -8.91 -6.84
CA ALA A 424 10.98 -7.71 -6.91
C ALA A 424 11.66 -7.56 -8.29
N HIS A 425 12.23 -8.65 -8.82
CA HIS A 425 12.78 -8.65 -10.18
C HIS A 425 11.73 -8.42 -11.27
N ALA A 426 10.52 -8.97 -11.13
CA ALA A 426 9.45 -8.78 -12.10
C ALA A 426 8.94 -7.33 -12.14
N ILE A 427 8.82 -6.67 -10.98
CA ILE A 427 8.50 -5.25 -10.88
C ILE A 427 9.61 -4.42 -11.53
N ALA A 428 10.87 -4.64 -11.12
CA ALA A 428 12.02 -3.91 -11.66
C ALA A 428 12.14 -4.08 -13.19
N GLY A 429 11.96 -5.30 -13.70
CA GLY A 429 12.01 -5.62 -15.12
C GLY A 429 10.83 -5.10 -15.96
N THR A 430 9.83 -4.48 -15.33
CA THR A 430 8.75 -3.80 -16.07
C THR A 430 9.21 -2.45 -16.62
N VAL A 431 10.13 -1.78 -15.93
CA VAL A 431 10.78 -0.57 -16.43
C VAL A 431 11.81 -0.98 -17.49
N LYS A 432 11.64 -0.49 -18.72
CA LYS A 432 12.61 -0.71 -19.80
C LYS A 432 13.88 0.05 -19.48
N GLU A 433 15.03 -0.56 -19.76
CA GLU A 433 16.35 0.06 -19.52
C GLU A 433 16.50 1.42 -20.22
N SER A 434 15.93 1.59 -21.42
CA SER A 434 15.91 2.86 -22.15
C SER A 434 15.07 3.97 -21.51
N HIS A 435 14.19 3.63 -20.56
CA HIS A 435 13.35 4.58 -19.83
C HIS A 435 13.88 4.85 -18.42
N LEU A 436 14.87 4.07 -17.97
CA LEU A 436 15.40 4.16 -16.62
C LEU A 436 16.11 5.51 -16.44
N CYS A 437 15.63 6.32 -15.51
CA CYS A 437 16.22 7.58 -15.13
C CYS A 437 16.02 7.86 -13.64
N ALA A 438 16.61 8.94 -13.14
CA ALA A 438 16.53 9.36 -11.74
C ALA A 438 15.08 9.41 -11.20
N ASP A 439 14.14 9.83 -12.04
CA ASP A 439 12.71 10.01 -11.69
C ASP A 439 11.82 8.81 -12.10
N TYR A 440 12.40 7.74 -12.65
CA TYR A 440 11.63 6.59 -13.15
C TYR A 440 12.36 5.25 -12.94
N ILE A 441 12.43 4.79 -11.69
CA ILE A 441 13.00 3.50 -11.29
C ILE A 441 11.93 2.43 -10.99
N ILE A 442 10.67 2.84 -10.81
CA ILE A 442 9.54 1.98 -10.44
C ILE A 442 8.39 2.22 -11.43
N PRO A 443 7.67 1.18 -11.89
CA PRO A 443 6.55 1.38 -12.80
C PRO A 443 5.37 2.03 -12.09
N SER A 444 4.45 2.59 -12.88
CA SER A 444 3.17 3.09 -12.35
C SER A 444 2.31 1.93 -11.83
N VAL A 445 1.58 2.15 -10.74
CA VAL A 445 0.56 1.21 -10.23
C VAL A 445 -0.53 0.91 -11.25
N PHE A 446 -0.75 1.80 -12.21
CA PHE A 446 -1.75 1.66 -13.27
C PHE A 446 -1.21 0.96 -14.53
N ASP A 447 0.07 0.55 -14.56
CA ASP A 447 0.58 -0.31 -15.62
C ASP A 447 -0.03 -1.72 -15.48
N SER A 448 -1.07 -1.97 -16.26
CA SER A 448 -1.78 -3.26 -16.32
C SER A 448 -0.90 -4.48 -16.63
N SER A 449 0.35 -4.29 -17.09
CA SER A 449 1.29 -5.38 -17.32
C SER A 449 2.01 -5.87 -16.06
N VAL A 450 2.01 -5.08 -14.97
CA VAL A 450 2.75 -5.39 -13.74
C VAL A 450 2.22 -6.66 -13.07
N ALA A 451 0.94 -6.71 -12.71
CA ALA A 451 0.36 -7.84 -11.99
C ALA A 451 0.47 -9.18 -12.77
N PRO A 452 0.20 -9.26 -14.09
CA PRO A 452 0.42 -10.47 -14.88
C PRO A 452 1.89 -10.94 -14.93
N LYS A 453 2.85 -10.00 -15.04
CA LYS A 453 4.29 -10.33 -15.03
C LYS A 453 4.72 -10.90 -13.69
N ILE A 454 4.29 -10.27 -12.59
CA ILE A 454 4.54 -10.77 -11.24
C ILE A 454 3.92 -12.15 -11.07
N ALA A 455 2.64 -12.31 -11.41
CA ALA A 455 1.95 -13.58 -11.25
C ALA A 455 2.68 -14.72 -11.96
N LYS A 456 3.20 -14.48 -13.17
CA LYS A 456 4.05 -15.44 -13.87
C LYS A 456 5.34 -15.75 -13.12
N ALA A 457 6.11 -14.75 -12.73
CA ALA A 457 7.37 -14.94 -12.02
C ALA A 457 7.19 -15.69 -10.69
N VAL A 458 6.10 -15.39 -9.98
CA VAL A 458 5.73 -16.03 -8.70
C VAL A 458 5.35 -17.49 -8.91
N ARG A 459 4.56 -17.82 -9.93
CA ARG A 459 4.26 -19.22 -10.29
C ARG A 459 5.53 -19.99 -10.64
N ASP A 460 6.41 -19.41 -11.46
CA ASP A 460 7.66 -20.05 -11.88
C ASP A 460 8.56 -20.33 -10.66
N ALA A 461 8.65 -19.36 -9.73
CA ALA A 461 9.36 -19.54 -8.46
C ALA A 461 8.72 -20.61 -7.57
N ALA A 462 7.39 -20.60 -7.42
CA ALA A 462 6.65 -21.57 -6.61
C ALA A 462 6.80 -23.01 -7.14
N ILE A 463 6.82 -23.19 -8.46
CA ILE A 463 7.08 -24.48 -9.10
C ILE A 463 8.52 -24.91 -8.84
N LYS A 464 9.48 -24.00 -9.01
CA LYS A 464 10.92 -24.28 -8.81
C LYS A 464 11.24 -24.71 -7.38
N THR A 465 10.59 -24.10 -6.38
CA THR A 465 10.81 -24.41 -4.97
C THR A 465 9.89 -25.53 -4.45
N GLY A 466 8.97 -26.04 -5.28
CA GLY A 466 8.11 -27.17 -4.96
C GLY A 466 6.92 -26.83 -4.07
N VAL A 467 6.61 -25.55 -3.86
CA VAL A 467 5.46 -25.11 -3.05
C VAL A 467 4.15 -24.98 -3.86
N ALA A 468 4.23 -25.04 -5.19
CA ALA A 468 3.05 -25.07 -6.07
C ALA A 468 2.36 -26.45 -6.04
N ARG A 469 1.07 -26.50 -5.67
CA ARG A 469 0.24 -27.71 -5.75
C ARG A 469 -0.26 -27.98 -7.16
N LYS A 470 -0.48 -26.93 -7.96
CA LYS A 470 -0.86 -27.04 -9.37
C LYS A 470 0.31 -26.65 -10.28
N LYS A 471 0.89 -27.64 -10.97
CA LYS A 471 2.11 -27.45 -11.79
C LYS A 471 1.85 -26.88 -13.19
N ARG A 472 0.62 -26.99 -13.73
CA ARG A 472 0.18 -26.41 -15.01
C ARG A 472 -1.34 -26.16 -14.97
N SER A 473 -1.79 -25.02 -15.49
CA SER A 473 -3.19 -24.75 -15.85
C SER A 473 -3.47 -25.16 -17.27
#